data_AF-V5G4Q3-F1
#
_entry.id   AF-V5G4Q3-F1
#
_cell.length_a   1.000
_cell.length_b   1.000
_cell.length_c   1.000
_cell.angle_alpha   90.00
_cell.angle_beta   90.00
_cell.angle_gamma   90.00
#
_symmetry.space_group_name_H-M   'P 1'
#
loop_
_entity.id
_entity.type
_entity.pdbx_description
1 polymer ?
#
loop_
_entity_poly.entity_id
_entity_poly.type
_entity_poly.pdbx_seq_one_letter_code
_entity_poly.pdbx_strand_id
1 'polypeptide(L)'
;FCEEGTLETLIAATEHGLPELLVRKYTFQLVSGVACLHDHGVVHRDIKTANIFLTEGGNCLKIGDFGCAAKIKCNTTMPGELKGFVGTQAYMAPEVFTRNMTEGHGRAADIWSVGCVVVEMASGERPWHQYDSNYQIMFKVGMGQSPDPPDDMIDEGLDFLELCFKHDPKDRATARELLTHNFVKVGDDLM
;
A
#
# COMPACT_ATOMS: atom_id res chain seq x y z
N PHE A 1 -1.30 -19.79 10.22
CA PHE A 1 -2.55 -19.36 10.87
C PHE A 1 -2.17 -18.17 11.73
N CYS A 2 -2.67 -16.97 11.44
CA CYS A 2 -2.43 -15.78 12.26
C CYS A 2 -3.63 -15.62 13.19
N GLU A 3 -3.42 -15.81 14.49
CA GLU A 3 -4.49 -15.80 15.50
C GLU A 3 -5.08 -14.41 15.73
N GLU A 4 -4.36 -13.35 15.32
CA GLU A 4 -4.70 -11.96 15.63
C GLU A 4 -5.40 -11.24 14.47
N GLY A 5 -5.72 -11.96 13.39
CA GLY A 5 -6.46 -11.42 12.25
C GLY A 5 -5.64 -10.57 11.29
N THR A 6 -6.34 -9.72 10.54
CA THR A 6 -5.78 -8.85 9.50
C THR A 6 -5.72 -7.41 9.99
N LEU A 7 -4.88 -6.61 9.34
CA LEU A 7 -4.83 -5.16 9.55
C LEU A 7 -6.19 -4.51 9.24
N GLU A 8 -6.93 -5.02 8.26
CA GLU A 8 -8.31 -4.59 7.95
C GLU A 8 -9.24 -4.78 9.15
N THR A 9 -9.17 -5.93 9.82
CA THR A 9 -10.02 -6.21 11.00
C THR A 9 -9.65 -5.29 12.17
N LEU A 10 -8.36 -4.98 12.33
CA LEU A 10 -7.91 -4.04 13.36
C LEU A 10 -8.42 -2.62 13.11
N ILE A 11 -8.33 -2.13 11.86
CA ILE A 11 -8.79 -0.78 11.48
C ILE A 11 -10.30 -0.67 11.63
N ALA A 12 -11.06 -1.68 11.19
CA ALA A 12 -12.52 -1.75 11.33
C ALA A 12 -13.01 -1.74 12.78
N ALA A 13 -12.14 -2.03 13.75
CA ALA A 13 -12.44 -1.94 15.18
C ALA A 13 -12.23 -0.52 15.75
N THR A 14 -11.85 0.46 14.92
CA THR A 14 -11.62 1.85 15.31
C THR A 14 -12.61 2.79 14.63
N GLU A 15 -12.93 3.93 15.27
CA GLU A 15 -13.80 4.96 14.69
C GLU A 15 -13.04 6.04 13.91
N HIS A 16 -11.74 6.23 14.19
CA HIS A 16 -10.93 7.35 13.69
C HIS A 16 -9.54 6.91 13.21
N GLY A 17 -9.39 5.65 12.80
CA GLY A 17 -8.10 5.08 12.45
C GLY A 17 -7.21 4.73 13.64
N LEU A 18 -5.98 4.34 13.34
CA LEU A 18 -5.00 3.90 14.31
C LEU A 18 -4.20 5.09 14.88
N PRO A 19 -3.71 5.01 16.13
CA PRO A 19 -2.80 6.02 16.68
C PRO A 19 -1.56 6.20 15.79
N GLU A 20 -1.09 7.44 15.62
CA GLU A 20 0.03 7.79 14.73
C GLU A 20 1.26 6.88 14.94
N LEU A 21 1.64 6.64 16.20
CA LEU A 21 2.78 5.77 16.53
C LEU A 21 2.64 4.36 15.93
N LEU A 22 1.41 3.83 15.93
CA LEU A 22 1.10 2.53 15.38
C LEU A 22 1.08 2.56 13.85
N VAL A 23 0.52 3.61 13.24
CA VAL A 23 0.58 3.85 11.78
C VAL A 23 2.02 3.86 11.30
N ARG A 24 2.91 4.61 11.96
CA ARG A 24 4.33 4.72 11.60
C ARG A 24 5.06 3.39 11.75
N LYS A 25 4.82 2.69 12.87
CA LYS A 25 5.40 1.36 13.14
C LYS A 25 4.98 0.33 12.08
N TYR A 26 3.69 0.26 11.76
CA TYR A 26 3.21 -0.67 10.74
C TYR A 26 3.64 -0.27 9.34
N THR A 27 3.70 1.03 9.02
CA THR A 27 4.29 1.51 7.77
C THR A 27 5.73 1.05 7.62
N PHE A 28 6.56 1.19 8.65
CA PHE A 28 7.95 0.69 8.63
C PHE A 28 8.02 -0.81 8.32
N GLN A 29 7.23 -1.63 9.01
CA GLN A 29 7.23 -3.08 8.81
C GLN A 29 6.70 -3.48 7.44
N LEU A 30 5.64 -2.82 6.95
CA LEU A 30 5.09 -3.02 5.62
C LEU A 30 6.12 -2.70 4.55
N VAL A 31 6.72 -1.50 4.59
CA VAL A 31 7.73 -1.08 3.61
C VAL A 31 8.96 -2.00 3.69
N SER A 32 9.36 -2.44 4.89
CA SER A 32 10.45 -3.41 5.06
C SER A 32 10.16 -4.75 4.37
N GLY A 33 8.94 -5.26 4.54
CA GLY A 33 8.48 -6.47 3.86
C GLY A 33 8.45 -6.30 2.33
N VAL A 34 7.93 -5.18 1.84
CA VAL A 34 7.89 -4.87 0.40
C VAL A 34 9.29 -4.74 -0.18
N ALA A 35 10.20 -4.04 0.51
CA ALA A 35 11.60 -3.93 0.10
C ALA A 35 12.26 -5.30 -0.02
N CYS A 36 12.04 -6.19 0.96
CA CYS A 36 12.54 -7.56 0.91
C CYS A 36 12.01 -8.32 -0.32
N LEU A 37 10.71 -8.24 -0.62
CA LEU A 37 10.14 -8.85 -1.82
C LEU A 37 10.78 -8.31 -3.10
N HIS A 38 10.89 -6.99 -3.20
CA HIS A 38 11.42 -6.31 -4.37
C HIS A 38 12.90 -6.66 -4.61
N ASP A 39 13.71 -6.72 -3.55
CA ASP A 39 15.12 -7.12 -3.58
C ASP A 39 15.29 -8.56 -4.07
N HIS A 40 14.34 -9.45 -3.79
CA HIS A 40 14.32 -10.83 -4.30
C HIS A 40 13.65 -10.96 -5.68
N GLY A 41 13.34 -9.85 -6.34
CA GLY A 41 12.70 -9.83 -7.66
C GLY A 41 11.26 -10.33 -7.65
N VAL A 42 10.56 -10.17 -6.53
CA VAL A 42 9.13 -10.51 -6.39
C VAL A 42 8.33 -9.21 -6.29
N VAL A 43 7.22 -9.15 -7.04
CA VAL A 43 6.20 -8.10 -6.93
C VAL A 43 4.95 -8.71 -6.35
N HIS A 44 4.32 -8.04 -5.37
CA HIS A 44 3.17 -8.58 -4.65
C HIS A 44 1.87 -8.46 -5.45
N ARG A 45 1.59 -7.26 -6.01
CA ARG A 45 0.41 -6.92 -6.84
C ARG A 45 -0.94 -6.88 -6.15
N ASP A 46 -1.02 -7.29 -4.89
CA ASP A 46 -2.27 -7.27 -4.12
C ASP A 46 -2.02 -6.80 -2.67
N ILE A 47 -1.25 -5.72 -2.52
CA ILE A 47 -1.04 -5.10 -1.20
C ILE A 47 -2.31 -4.36 -0.81
N LYS A 48 -2.91 -4.79 0.30
CA LYS A 48 -4.10 -4.21 0.93
C LYS A 48 -4.20 -4.69 2.37
N THR A 49 -4.94 -3.97 3.20
CA THR A 49 -5.11 -4.26 4.64
C THR A 49 -5.66 -5.68 4.90
N ALA A 50 -6.48 -6.22 4.00
CA ALA A 50 -7.00 -7.59 4.08
C ALA A 50 -5.92 -8.68 3.88
N ASN A 51 -4.83 -8.37 3.17
CA ASN A 51 -3.72 -9.29 2.90
C ASN A 51 -2.51 -9.06 3.83
N ILE A 52 -2.69 -8.19 4.83
CA ILE A 52 -1.68 -7.87 5.83
C ILE A 52 -2.14 -8.48 7.15
N PHE A 53 -1.31 -9.36 7.72
CA PHE A 53 -1.64 -10.11 8.91
C PHE A 53 -0.86 -9.61 10.11
N LEU A 54 -1.50 -9.62 11.27
CA LEU A 54 -0.88 -9.26 12.54
C LEU A 54 -0.52 -10.53 13.32
N THR A 55 0.61 -10.46 14.01
CA THR A 55 1.17 -11.53 14.84
C THR A 55 1.89 -10.94 16.06
N GLU A 56 2.16 -11.78 17.05
CA GLU A 56 2.93 -11.42 18.26
C GLU A 56 2.26 -10.30 19.08
N GLY A 57 0.95 -10.42 19.30
CA GLY A 57 0.14 -9.45 20.03
C GLY A 57 -0.03 -8.10 19.32
N GLY A 58 -0.05 -8.09 17.98
CA GLY A 58 -0.08 -6.89 17.14
C GLY A 58 1.29 -6.23 17.01
N ASN A 59 2.36 -6.89 17.45
CA ASN A 59 3.69 -6.29 17.39
C ASN A 59 4.34 -6.47 16.01
N CYS A 60 4.00 -7.56 15.30
CA CYS A 60 4.61 -7.94 14.04
C CYS A 60 3.57 -8.03 12.90
N LEU A 61 3.82 -7.28 11.83
CA LEU A 61 3.09 -7.24 10.58
C LEU A 61 3.74 -8.18 9.56
N LYS A 62 2.93 -9.02 8.92
CA LYS A 62 3.39 -9.94 7.86
C LYS A 62 2.53 -9.78 6.60
N ILE A 63 3.20 -9.64 5.46
CA ILE A 63 2.54 -9.64 4.15
C ILE A 63 2.17 -11.08 3.81
N GLY A 64 0.90 -11.31 3.48
CA GLY A 64 0.39 -12.61 3.04
C GLY A 64 -0.36 -12.52 1.73
N ASP A 65 -0.96 -13.65 1.33
CA ASP A 65 -1.63 -13.85 0.05
C ASP A 65 -0.80 -13.50 -1.20
N PHE A 66 0.13 -14.40 -1.51
CA PHE A 66 0.95 -14.35 -2.72
C PHE A 66 0.22 -14.89 -3.96
N GLY A 67 -1.11 -15.04 -3.94
CA GLY A 67 -1.89 -15.59 -5.06
C GLY A 67 -1.76 -14.78 -6.36
N CYS A 68 -1.50 -13.47 -6.22
CA CYS A 68 -1.24 -12.56 -7.33
C CYS A 68 0.25 -12.24 -7.54
N ALA A 69 1.13 -12.74 -6.66
CA ALA A 69 2.55 -12.40 -6.69
C ALA A 69 3.25 -13.01 -7.91
N ALA A 70 4.17 -12.25 -8.49
CA ALA A 70 4.92 -12.68 -9.66
C ALA A 70 6.41 -12.46 -9.46
N LYS A 71 7.20 -13.48 -9.80
CA LYS A 71 8.65 -13.33 -9.95
C LYS A 71 8.93 -12.61 -11.26
N ILE A 72 9.74 -11.55 -11.20
CA ILE A 72 10.20 -10.82 -12.37
C ILE A 72 11.16 -11.75 -13.15
N LYS A 73 10.60 -12.58 -14.03
CA LYS A 73 11.37 -13.27 -15.07
C LYS A 73 11.35 -12.37 -16.31
N CYS A 74 12.51 -12.11 -16.89
CA CYS A 74 12.65 -11.35 -18.12
C CYS A 74 11.62 -11.83 -19.16
N ASN A 75 10.84 -10.89 -19.70
CA ASN A 75 10.00 -10.99 -20.91
C ASN A 75 8.68 -11.78 -20.95
N THR A 76 8.01 -12.11 -19.84
CA THR A 76 6.59 -12.54 -19.96
C THR A 76 5.75 -12.17 -18.75
N THR A 77 5.11 -11.00 -18.80
CA THR A 77 3.93 -10.71 -18.00
C THR A 77 2.72 -11.19 -18.80
N MET A 78 2.23 -12.41 -18.53
CA MET A 78 0.95 -12.84 -19.13
C MET A 78 -0.19 -11.97 -18.56
N PRO A 79 -1.17 -11.54 -19.38
CA PRO A 79 -2.29 -10.75 -18.92
C PRO A 79 -3.24 -11.63 -18.08
N GLY A 80 -3.24 -11.44 -16.77
CA GLY A 80 -4.20 -12.06 -15.86
C GLY A 80 -5.47 -11.20 -15.73
N GLU A 81 -6.64 -11.83 -15.83
CA GLU A 81 -7.95 -11.19 -15.80
C GLU A 81 -8.15 -10.25 -14.61
N LEU A 82 -8.52 -9.00 -14.88
CA LEU A 82 -9.02 -8.01 -13.91
C LEU A 82 -10.40 -8.43 -13.37
N LYS A 83 -10.50 -9.57 -12.68
CA LYS A 83 -11.69 -9.97 -11.91
C LYS A 83 -11.40 -9.75 -10.43
N GLY A 84 -11.45 -8.49 -10.00
CA GLY A 84 -11.38 -8.10 -8.59
C GLY A 84 -12.67 -7.42 -8.14
N PHE A 85 -13.17 -7.79 -6.96
CA PHE A 85 -14.26 -7.11 -6.26
C PHE A 85 -13.93 -5.62 -6.03
N VAL A 86 -14.96 -4.79 -5.84
CA VAL A 86 -14.87 -3.33 -5.62
C VAL A 86 -13.87 -2.92 -4.52
N GLY A 87 -13.69 -3.78 -3.51
CA GLY A 87 -12.70 -3.60 -2.45
C GLY A 87 -11.24 -3.53 -2.95
N THR A 88 -10.82 -4.46 -3.81
CA THR A 88 -9.40 -4.59 -4.21
C THR A 88 -8.94 -3.49 -5.18
N GLN A 89 -9.85 -2.90 -5.96
CA GLN A 89 -9.47 -1.91 -6.98
C GLN A 89 -9.11 -0.54 -6.40
N ALA A 90 -9.50 -0.23 -5.17
CA ALA A 90 -9.16 1.05 -4.52
C ALA A 90 -7.65 1.22 -4.25
N TYR A 91 -6.90 0.12 -4.19
CA TYR A 91 -5.45 0.12 -3.93
C TYR A 91 -4.62 0.13 -5.22
N MET A 92 -5.26 0.12 -6.39
CA MET A 92 -4.57 -0.04 -7.67
C MET A 92 -3.98 1.28 -8.18
N ALA A 93 -2.76 1.20 -8.68
CA ALA A 93 -2.06 2.33 -9.29
C ALA A 93 -2.61 2.66 -10.69
N PRO A 94 -2.41 3.90 -11.19
CA PRO A 94 -2.90 4.35 -12.50
C PRO A 94 -2.48 3.45 -13.68
N GLU A 95 -1.23 2.98 -13.66
CA GLU A 95 -0.65 2.15 -14.70
C GLU A 95 -1.26 0.74 -14.78
N VAL A 96 -1.89 0.28 -13.69
CA VAL A 96 -2.59 -1.02 -13.64
C VAL A 96 -3.88 -0.97 -14.47
N PHE A 97 -4.61 0.15 -14.40
CA PHE A 97 -5.84 0.35 -15.17
C PHE A 97 -5.59 0.52 -16.66
N THR A 98 -4.52 1.23 -17.02
CA THR A 98 -4.15 1.48 -18.43
C THR A 98 -3.48 0.27 -19.09
N ARG A 99 -3.25 -0.82 -18.33
CA ARG A 99 -2.60 -2.07 -18.77
C ARG A 99 -1.19 -1.88 -19.36
N ASN A 100 -0.55 -0.76 -19.05
CA ASN A 100 0.81 -0.43 -19.49
C ASN A 100 1.86 -0.94 -18.49
N MET A 101 1.79 -2.23 -18.13
CA MET A 101 2.75 -2.85 -17.21
C MET A 101 4.03 -3.26 -17.96
N THR A 102 5.09 -2.48 -17.82
CA THR A 102 6.45 -2.85 -18.24
C THR A 102 7.30 -3.26 -17.04
N GLU A 103 8.53 -3.69 -17.28
CA GLU A 103 9.49 -4.02 -16.23
C GLU A 103 9.68 -2.83 -15.28
N GLY A 104 9.63 -3.06 -13.97
CA GLY A 104 9.67 -2.01 -12.94
C GLY A 104 8.31 -1.42 -12.53
N HIS A 105 7.30 -1.36 -13.41
CA HIS A 105 5.98 -0.80 -13.07
C HIS A 105 5.26 -1.59 -11.98
N GLY A 106 5.49 -2.91 -11.92
CA GLY A 106 4.93 -3.72 -10.83
C GLY A 106 5.42 -3.30 -9.44
N ARG A 107 6.71 -2.97 -9.32
CA ARG A 107 7.28 -2.49 -8.05
C ARG A 107 6.69 -1.14 -7.68
N ALA A 108 6.61 -0.21 -8.64
CA ALA A 108 5.96 1.08 -8.43
C ALA A 108 4.48 0.92 -8.03
N ALA A 109 3.75 -0.02 -8.65
CA ALA A 109 2.36 -0.28 -8.31
C ALA A 109 2.18 -0.75 -6.86
N ASP A 110 3.07 -1.63 -6.37
CA ASP A 110 3.10 -2.01 -4.95
C ASP A 110 3.27 -0.79 -4.03
N ILE A 111 4.09 0.20 -4.42
CA ILE A 111 4.30 1.42 -3.63
C ILE A 111 3.06 2.31 -3.55
N TRP A 112 2.31 2.42 -4.65
CA TRP A 112 1.02 3.11 -4.61
C TRP A 112 0.07 2.43 -3.61
N SER A 113 0.00 1.10 -3.67
CA SER A 113 -0.82 0.31 -2.74
C SER A 113 -0.37 0.45 -1.29
N VAL A 114 0.94 0.60 -1.02
CA VAL A 114 1.46 0.96 0.31
C VAL A 114 0.88 2.31 0.77
N GLY A 115 0.91 3.34 -0.08
CA GLY A 115 0.31 4.64 0.25
C GLY A 115 -1.17 4.53 0.60
N CYS A 116 -1.93 3.73 -0.15
CA CYS A 116 -3.33 3.44 0.14
C CYS A 116 -3.52 2.80 1.53
N VAL A 117 -2.67 1.83 1.91
CA VAL A 117 -2.72 1.21 3.24
C VAL A 117 -2.40 2.22 4.35
N VAL A 118 -1.46 3.15 4.12
CA VAL A 118 -1.15 4.22 5.09
C VAL A 118 -2.34 5.15 5.29
N VAL A 119 -3.01 5.57 4.20
CA VAL A 119 -4.22 6.39 4.28
C VAL A 119 -5.30 5.68 5.11
N GLU A 120 -5.56 4.41 4.83
CA GLU A 120 -6.59 3.64 5.53
C GLU A 120 -6.27 3.41 7.01
N MET A 121 -5.00 3.14 7.35
CA MET A 121 -4.56 3.06 8.75
C MET A 121 -4.77 4.38 9.49
N ALA A 122 -4.52 5.51 8.83
CA ALA A 122 -4.61 6.82 9.44
C ALA A 122 -6.04 7.33 9.56
N SER A 123 -6.89 7.11 8.55
CA SER A 123 -8.26 7.63 8.51
C SER A 123 -9.29 6.70 9.16
N GLY A 124 -9.00 5.40 9.23
CA GLY A 124 -10.01 4.38 9.57
C GLY A 124 -10.93 4.02 8.41
N GLU A 125 -10.78 4.69 7.27
CA GLU A 125 -11.67 4.60 6.11
C GLU A 125 -10.92 4.00 4.92
N ARG A 126 -11.64 3.19 4.14
CA ARG A 126 -11.10 2.62 2.89
C ARG A 126 -10.58 3.75 1.99
N PRO A 127 -9.50 3.54 1.21
CA PRO A 127 -9.11 4.48 0.18
C PRO A 127 -10.27 4.71 -0.79
N TRP A 128 -10.58 5.97 -1.09
CA TRP A 128 -11.72 6.32 -1.94
C TRP A 128 -13.11 5.96 -1.33
N HIS A 129 -13.24 5.96 0.00
CA HIS A 129 -14.50 5.61 0.70
C HIS A 129 -15.73 6.42 0.24
N GLN A 130 -15.53 7.62 -0.30
CA GLN A 130 -16.59 8.46 -0.85
C GLN A 130 -17.17 7.97 -2.19
N TYR A 131 -16.60 6.91 -2.78
CA TYR A 131 -17.02 6.36 -4.07
C TYR A 131 -17.42 4.89 -3.97
N ASP A 132 -18.68 4.60 -4.30
CA ASP A 132 -19.25 3.25 -4.28
C ASP A 132 -18.93 2.42 -5.53
N SER A 133 -18.40 3.06 -6.59
CA SER A 133 -18.14 2.43 -7.88
C SER A 133 -16.67 2.45 -8.27
N ASN A 134 -16.14 1.29 -8.63
CA ASN A 134 -14.80 1.16 -9.23
C ASN A 134 -14.58 2.05 -10.44
N TYR A 135 -15.62 2.27 -11.25
CA TYR A 135 -15.51 3.14 -12.42
C TYR A 135 -15.29 4.61 -12.02
N GLN A 136 -15.88 5.05 -10.91
CA GLN A 136 -15.64 6.39 -10.37
C GLN A 136 -14.20 6.51 -9.88
N ILE A 137 -13.72 5.53 -9.13
CA ILE A 137 -12.33 5.50 -8.64
C ILE A 137 -11.35 5.50 -9.81
N MET A 138 -11.55 4.61 -10.79
CA MET A 138 -10.71 4.53 -11.99
C MET A 138 -10.72 5.86 -12.78
N PHE A 139 -11.88 6.52 -12.89
CA PHE A 139 -11.97 7.83 -13.54
C PHE A 139 -11.20 8.90 -12.77
N LYS A 140 -11.30 8.93 -11.45
CA LYS A 140 -10.61 9.88 -10.56
C LYS A 140 -9.10 9.71 -10.61
N VAL A 141 -8.64 8.46 -10.48
CA VAL A 141 -7.23 8.09 -10.70
C VAL A 141 -6.81 8.48 -12.11
N GLY A 142 -7.61 8.19 -13.15
CA GLY A 142 -7.31 8.59 -14.53
C GLY A 142 -7.19 10.11 -14.75
N MET A 143 -7.82 10.91 -13.89
CA MET A 143 -7.70 12.38 -13.87
C MET A 143 -6.48 12.90 -13.11
N GLY A 144 -5.62 12.03 -12.58
CA GLY A 144 -4.44 12.41 -11.81
C GLY A 144 -4.68 12.56 -10.31
N GLN A 145 -5.81 12.09 -9.79
CA GLN A 145 -6.11 12.17 -8.36
C GLN A 145 -5.56 10.96 -7.59
N SER A 146 -5.26 11.17 -6.31
CA SER A 146 -4.87 10.13 -5.33
C SER A 146 -5.89 10.09 -4.18
N PRO A 147 -5.88 9.04 -3.34
CA PRO A 147 -6.68 9.03 -2.12
C PRO A 147 -6.35 10.25 -1.24
N ASP A 148 -7.37 10.80 -0.59
CA ASP A 148 -7.22 11.93 0.33
C ASP A 148 -6.70 11.40 1.69
N PRO A 149 -5.60 11.96 2.25
CA PRO A 149 -5.20 11.69 3.63
C PRO A 149 -6.20 12.33 4.63
N PRO A 150 -6.26 11.86 5.89
CA PRO A 150 -7.07 12.52 6.92
C PRO A 150 -6.51 13.91 7.26
N ASP A 151 -7.40 14.84 7.64
CA ASP A 151 -7.08 16.26 7.88
C ASP A 151 -6.07 16.47 9.03
N ASP A 152 -5.98 15.53 9.97
CA ASP A 152 -5.10 15.55 11.14
C ASP A 152 -3.77 14.81 10.93
N MET A 153 -3.49 14.37 9.70
CA MET A 153 -2.19 13.75 9.37
C MET A 153 -1.05 14.76 9.50
N ILE A 154 0.03 14.35 10.15
CA ILE A 154 1.24 15.17 10.29
C ILE A 154 1.97 15.38 8.95
N ASP A 155 2.75 16.46 8.86
CA ASP A 155 3.50 16.83 7.66
C ASP A 155 4.40 15.68 7.16
N GLU A 156 5.10 14.96 8.05
CA GLU A 156 5.93 13.82 7.63
C GLU A 156 5.11 12.68 7.00
N GLY A 157 3.85 12.54 7.41
CA GLY A 157 2.93 11.58 6.82
C GLY A 157 2.49 12.02 5.42
N LEU A 158 2.17 13.29 5.25
CA LEU A 158 1.80 13.89 3.97
C LEU A 158 2.96 13.80 2.96
N ASP A 159 4.19 14.14 3.39
CA ASP A 159 5.40 14.03 2.57
C ASP A 159 5.65 12.57 2.13
N PHE A 160 5.45 11.61 3.04
CA PHE A 160 5.58 10.19 2.71
C PHE A 160 4.56 9.75 1.65
N LEU A 161 3.30 10.21 1.76
CA LEU A 161 2.25 9.90 0.79
C LEU A 161 2.50 10.56 -0.57
N GLU A 162 3.09 11.75 -0.61
CA GLU A 162 3.45 12.41 -1.87
C GLU A 162 4.46 11.58 -2.69
N LEU A 163 5.39 10.91 -2.00
CA LEU A 163 6.34 9.98 -2.62
C LEU A 163 5.66 8.70 -3.12
N CYS A 164 4.60 8.24 -2.43
CA CYS A 164 3.82 7.06 -2.82
C CYS A 164 2.89 7.33 -4.01
N PHE A 165 2.29 8.51 -4.08
CA PHE A 165 1.24 8.84 -5.04
C PHE A 165 1.72 9.62 -6.28
N LYS A 166 3.01 9.50 -6.64
CA LYS A 166 3.48 9.96 -7.96
C LYS A 166 2.79 9.16 -9.07
N HIS A 167 2.19 9.89 -9.99
CA HIS A 167 1.32 9.31 -11.03
C HIS A 167 2.13 8.62 -12.14
N ASP A 168 3.27 9.20 -12.52
CA ASP A 168 4.26 8.49 -13.33
C ASP A 168 4.99 7.47 -12.43
N PRO A 169 4.92 6.16 -12.74
CA PRO A 169 5.59 5.13 -11.94
C PRO A 169 7.12 5.30 -11.87
N LYS A 170 7.74 6.06 -12.78
CA LYS A 170 9.19 6.33 -12.75
C LYS A 170 9.60 7.36 -11.71
N ASP A 171 8.68 8.26 -11.37
CA ASP A 171 8.92 9.31 -10.37
C ASP A 171 8.54 8.83 -8.96
N ARG A 172 7.86 7.68 -8.86
CA ARG A 172 7.42 7.09 -7.59
C ARG A 172 8.61 6.48 -6.85
N ALA A 173 8.71 6.77 -5.55
CA ALA A 173 9.80 6.26 -4.74
C ALA A 173 9.80 4.73 -4.69
N THR A 174 10.99 4.14 -4.55
CA THR A 174 11.17 2.72 -4.27
C THR A 174 10.95 2.41 -2.80
N ALA A 175 10.68 1.15 -2.46
CA ALA A 175 10.56 0.72 -1.07
C ALA A 175 11.81 1.06 -0.24
N ARG A 176 13.02 0.97 -0.82
CA ARG A 176 14.26 1.32 -0.13
C ARG A 176 14.38 2.81 0.15
N GLU A 177 13.96 3.67 -0.77
CA GLU A 177 13.93 5.11 -0.54
C GLU A 177 12.93 5.46 0.57
N LEU A 178 11.74 4.85 0.56
CA LEU A 178 10.75 5.05 1.60
C LEU A 178 11.23 4.60 2.99
N LEU A 179 12.06 3.56 3.10
CA LEU A 179 12.69 3.15 4.38
C LEU A 179 13.62 4.21 4.97
N THR A 180 14.11 5.15 4.16
CA THR A 180 14.97 6.24 4.65
C THR A 180 14.17 7.46 5.14
N HIS A 181 12.86 7.47 4.92
CA HIS A 181 11.98 8.59 5.24
C HIS A 181 11.76 8.72 6.76
N ASN A 182 11.59 9.94 7.27
CA ASN A 182 11.42 10.16 8.72
C ASN A 182 10.11 9.60 9.27
N PHE A 183 9.06 9.51 8.44
CA PHE A 183 7.79 8.92 8.84
C PHE A 183 7.92 7.49 9.39
N VAL A 184 8.82 6.68 8.82
CA VAL A 184 9.03 5.28 9.25
C VAL A 184 10.12 5.10 10.31
N LYS A 185 10.81 6.17 10.72
CA LYS A 185 11.78 6.14 11.81
C LYS A 185 11.05 6.35 13.13
N VAL A 186 10.80 5.27 13.87
CA VAL A 186 10.07 5.30 15.13
C VAL A 186 11.02 4.95 16.28
N GLY A 187 11.39 5.95 17.09
CA GLY A 187 11.84 5.84 18.49
C GLY A 187 13.12 5.06 18.83
N ASP A 188 13.33 3.86 18.30
CA ASP A 188 14.44 2.98 18.66
C ASP A 188 15.65 3.11 17.72
N ASP A 189 15.49 3.80 16.58
CA ASP A 189 16.56 4.09 15.60
C ASP A 189 17.27 5.44 15.84
N LEU A 190 16.97 6.14 16.95
CA LEU A 190 17.53 7.44 17.33
C LEU A 190 18.49 7.38 18.54
N MET A 191 18.92 6.19 18.95
CA MET A 191 19.97 5.99 19.97
C MET A 191 21.29 5.50 19.38
#